data_AF-A0A848GZJ9-F1
#
_entry.id   AF-A0A848GZJ9-F1
#
_cell.length_a   1.000
_cell.length_b   1.000
_cell.length_c   1.000
_cell.angle_alpha   90.00
_cell.angle_beta   90.00
_cell.angle_gamma   90.00
#
_symmetry.space_group_name_H-M   'P 1'
#
loop_
_entity.id
_entity.type
_entity.pdbx_description
1 polymer ?
#
loop_
_entity_poly.entity_id
_entity_poly.type
_entity_poly.pdbx_seq_one_letter_code
_entity_poly.pdbx_strand_id
1 'polypeptide(L)'
;MDVETTRIPLKLKETGFRFGVEFENPNREAIDWFEVVHLPAPLKEASGDTRKVAPEAIQTDLYRSSDALIVDHFWFDDGDPLGKHRLELFVKGQRIYSVNFEVVPE
;
A
#
# COMPACT_ATOMS: atom_id res chain seq x y z
N MET A 1 -3.72 -1.25 -20.08
CA MET A 1 -2.71 -0.19 -19.99
C MET A 1 -1.94 -0.47 -18.72
N ASP A 2 -0.70 -0.90 -18.85
CA ASP A 2 0.16 -1.12 -17.69
C ASP A 2 0.51 0.24 -17.10
N VAL A 3 0.06 0.50 -15.88
CA VAL A 3 0.42 1.72 -15.14
C VAL A 3 1.91 1.64 -14.84
N GLU A 4 2.67 2.67 -15.23
CA GLU A 4 4.10 2.77 -14.94
C GLU A 4 4.33 2.63 -13.43
N THR A 5 5.22 1.71 -13.03
CA THR A 5 5.57 1.53 -11.62
C THR A 5 6.29 2.77 -11.13
N THR A 6 5.68 3.50 -10.20
CA THR A 6 6.31 4.68 -9.60
C THR A 6 7.42 4.26 -8.64
N ARG A 7 8.61 4.85 -8.78
CA ARG A 7 9.70 4.66 -7.81
C ARG A 7 9.60 5.70 -6.71
N ILE A 8 9.60 5.25 -5.46
CA ILE A 8 9.58 6.12 -4.28
C ILE A 8 10.78 5.80 -3.37
N PRO A 9 11.43 6.81 -2.75
CA PRO A 9 12.48 6.55 -1.79
C PRO A 9 11.91 5.96 -0.50
N LEU A 10 12.66 5.07 0.15
CA LEU A 10 12.38 4.62 1.51
C LEU A 10 12.56 5.80 2.47
N LYS A 11 11.45 6.43 2.85
CA LYS A 11 11.44 7.53 3.82
C LYS A 11 10.81 7.06 5.13
N LEU A 12 11.63 7.06 6.18
CA LEU A 12 11.19 6.67 7.52
C LEU A 12 10.31 7.75 8.14
N LYS A 13 9.47 7.35 9.10
CA LYS A 13 8.58 8.25 9.86
C LYS A 13 9.27 9.52 10.38
N GLU A 14 10.53 9.38 10.84
CA GLU A 14 11.32 10.47 11.41
C GLU A 14 11.61 11.61 10.41
N THR A 15 11.58 11.31 9.12
CA THR A 15 11.77 12.31 8.05
C THR A 15 10.57 13.24 7.88
N GLY A 16 9.43 12.94 8.53
CA GLY A 16 8.17 13.64 8.36
C GLY A 16 7.47 13.37 7.03
N PHE A 17 8.09 12.58 6.13
CA PHE A 17 7.48 12.15 4.88
C PHE A 17 6.40 11.11 5.15
N ARG A 18 5.27 11.22 4.43
CA ARG A 18 4.13 10.30 4.54
C ARG A 18 3.68 9.87 3.16
N PHE A 19 3.34 8.60 3.06
CA PHE A 19 2.59 8.04 1.95
C PHE A 19 1.14 7.87 2.39
N GLY A 20 0.23 7.59 1.47
CA GLY A 20 -1.16 7.46 1.84
C GLY A 20 -2.11 7.43 0.67
N VAL A 21 -3.39 7.37 1.00
CA VAL A 21 -4.50 7.49 0.07
C VAL A 21 -5.32 8.72 0.41
N GLU A 22 -5.90 9.30 -0.62
CA GLU A 22 -6.92 10.33 -0.51
C GLU A 22 -8.06 9.97 -1.46
N PHE A 23 -9.29 10.04 -0.97
CA PHE A 23 -10.46 9.81 -1.81
C PHE A 23 -11.69 10.57 -1.33
N GLU A 24 -12.56 10.92 -2.28
CA GLU A 24 -13.76 11.70 -2.02
C GLU A 24 -14.94 10.81 -1.60
N ASN A 25 -15.72 11.30 -0.66
CA ASN A 25 -17.04 10.80 -0.29
C ASN A 25 -18.04 11.97 -0.33
N PRO A 26 -18.40 12.46 -1.52
CA PRO A 26 -19.13 13.72 -1.69
C PRO A 26 -20.51 13.68 -1.04
N ASN A 27 -21.11 12.50 -0.89
CA ASN A 27 -22.43 12.31 -0.31
C ASN A 27 -22.40 12.28 1.23
N ARG A 28 -21.23 12.28 1.87
CA ARG A 28 -21.05 12.19 3.33
C ARG A 28 -21.81 11.02 3.95
N GLU A 29 -21.99 9.95 3.19
CA GLU A 29 -22.60 8.72 3.69
C GLU A 29 -21.57 7.97 4.55
N ALA A 30 -22.04 7.24 5.56
CA ALA A 30 -21.16 6.40 6.36
C ALA A 30 -20.67 5.22 5.50
N ILE A 31 -19.37 5.19 5.20
CA ILE A 31 -18.74 4.16 4.39
C ILE A 31 -17.71 3.39 5.21
N ASP A 32 -17.64 2.09 4.95
CA ASP A 32 -16.57 1.24 5.46
C ASP A 32 -15.47 1.15 4.40
N TRP A 33 -14.22 1.28 4.82
CA TRP A 33 -13.05 1.22 3.93
C TRP A 33 -11.85 0.60 4.64
N PHE A 34 -10.94 0.03 3.85
CA PHE A 34 -9.70 -0.58 4.32
C PHE A 34 -8.68 -0.64 3.18
N GLU A 35 -7.42 -0.84 3.54
CA GLU A 35 -6.31 -0.96 2.61
C GLU A 35 -5.70 -2.35 2.66
N VAL A 36 -5.14 -2.79 1.52
CA VAL A 36 -4.31 -3.99 1.43
C VAL A 36 -2.97 -3.60 0.83
N VAL A 37 -1.90 -3.82 1.58
CA VAL A 37 -0.51 -3.62 1.15
C VAL A 37 0.09 -4.98 0.84
N HIS A 38 0.52 -5.18 -0.41
CA HIS A 38 1.32 -6.31 -0.81
C HIS A 38 2.80 -5.96 -0.71
N LEU A 39 3.53 -6.69 0.12
CA LEU A 39 4.96 -6.56 0.30
C LEU A 39 5.73 -7.24 -0.85
N PRO A 40 7.00 -6.86 -1.09
CA PRO A 40 7.87 -7.56 -2.02
C PRO A 40 7.95 -9.04 -1.68
N ALA A 41 7.95 -9.89 -2.71
CA ALA A 41 8.25 -11.28 -2.50
C ALA A 41 9.67 -11.40 -1.91
N PRO A 42 9.88 -12.23 -0.87
CA PRO A 42 11.21 -12.51 -0.34
C PRO A 42 12.17 -12.85 -1.48
N LEU A 43 13.40 -12.32 -1.41
CA LEU A 43 14.45 -12.71 -2.35
C LEU A 43 14.54 -14.23 -2.33
N LYS A 44 14.40 -14.85 -3.51
CA LYS A 44 14.66 -16.28 -3.65
C LYS A 44 16.07 -16.52 -3.14
N GLU A 45 16.21 -17.23 -2.03
CA GLU A 45 17.50 -17.80 -1.67
C GLU A 45 18.03 -18.54 -2.91
N ALA A 46 19.34 -18.47 -3.14
CA ALA A 46 20.01 -19.12 -4.27
C ALA A 46 20.00 -20.68 -4.14
N SER A 47 18.90 -21.26 -3.68
CA SER A 47 18.71 -22.69 -3.40
C SER A 47 18.28 -23.50 -4.62
N GLY A 48 18.08 -22.85 -5.79
CA GLY A 48 17.71 -23.54 -7.03
C GLY A 48 16.27 -24.08 -7.06
N ASP A 49 15.45 -23.84 -6.03
CA ASP A 49 14.03 -24.17 -6.04
C ASP A 49 13.24 -23.08 -6.78
N THR A 50 12.47 -23.49 -7.80
CA THR A 50 11.72 -22.60 -8.69
C THR A 50 10.34 -22.24 -8.14
N ARG A 51 9.91 -22.84 -7.02
CA ARG A 51 8.62 -22.53 -6.39
C ARG A 51 8.57 -21.04 -6.02
N LYS A 52 7.61 -20.33 -6.62
CA LYS A 52 7.44 -18.87 -6.43
C LYS A 52 7.08 -18.62 -4.96
N VAL A 53 7.94 -17.92 -4.23
CA VAL A 53 7.57 -17.37 -2.92
C VAL A 53 6.48 -16.32 -3.18
N ALA A 54 5.33 -16.48 -2.55
CA ALA A 54 4.21 -15.56 -2.73
C ALA A 54 4.52 -14.24 -2.02
N PRO A 55 4.14 -13.08 -2.61
CA PRO A 55 4.10 -11.82 -1.90
C PRO A 55 3.25 -11.95 -0.63
N GLU A 56 3.72 -11.39 0.48
CA GLU A 56 2.90 -11.23 1.70
C GLU A 56 1.93 -10.06 1.51
N ALA A 57 0.73 -10.16 2.08
CA ALA A 57 -0.28 -9.10 2.03
C ALA A 57 -0.75 -8.76 3.45
N ILE A 58 -0.68 -7.48 3.80
CA ILE A 58 -1.13 -6.93 5.07
C ILE A 58 -2.42 -6.15 4.79
N GLN A 59 -3.46 -6.42 5.57
CA GLN A 59 -4.70 -5.65 5.53
C GLN A 59 -4.78 -4.77 6.77
N THR A 60 -5.20 -3.52 6.61
CA THR A 60 -5.54 -2.66 7.75
C THR A 60 -6.83 -3.11 8.43
N ASP A 61 -7.13 -2.50 9.59
CA ASP A 61 -8.46 -2.58 10.18
C ASP A 61 -9.53 -2.01 9.23
N LEU A 62 -10.77 -2.40 9.47
CA LEU A 62 -11.93 -1.82 8.79
C LEU A 62 -12.26 -0.48 9.44
N TYR A 63 -12.09 0.61 8.70
CA TYR A 63 -12.40 1.96 9.14
C TYR A 63 -13.80 2.37 8.66
N ARG A 64 -14.46 3.22 9.46
CA ARG A 64 -15.76 3.80 9.11
C ARG A 64 -15.69 5.32 9.21
N SER A 65 -16.02 6.02 8.12
CA SER A 65 -16.07 7.49 8.10
C SER A 65 -17.26 8.00 7.26
N SER A 66 -17.69 9.22 7.55
CA SER A 66 -18.68 9.99 6.79
C SER A 66 -18.12 11.34 6.32
N ASP A 67 -16.80 11.53 6.42
CA ASP A 67 -16.15 12.76 5.99
C ASP A 67 -16.25 12.93 4.47
N ALA A 68 -16.29 14.18 4.01
CA ALA A 68 -16.40 14.48 2.58
C ALA A 68 -15.11 14.15 1.80
N LEU A 69 -13.97 14.21 2.49
CA LEU A 69 -12.65 13.84 2.01
C LEU A 69 -12.03 12.95 3.08
N ILE A 70 -11.60 11.75 2.68
CA ILE A 70 -10.94 10.81 3.57
C ILE A 70 -9.47 10.76 3.16
N VAL A 71 -8.60 10.93 4.15
CA VAL A 71 -7.15 10.90 4.00
C VAL A 71 -6.61 9.93 5.03
N ASP A 72 -5.81 8.97 4.58
CA ASP A 72 -5.01 8.14 5.47
C ASP A 72 -3.53 8.25 5.14
N HIS A 73 -2.70 7.98 6.13
CA HIS A 73 -1.26 8.08 6.01
C HIS A 73 -0.55 6.85 6.57
N PHE A 74 0.44 6.39 5.83
CA PHE A 74 1.42 5.41 6.29
C PHE A 74 2.85 5.93 6.09
N TRP A 75 3.78 5.28 6.78
CA TRP A 75 5.21 5.53 6.70
C TRP A 75 5.92 4.19 6.74
N PHE A 76 7.19 4.19 6.34
CA PHE A 76 8.05 3.02 6.54
C PHE A 76 8.74 3.12 7.91
N ASP A 77 8.92 1.96 8.53
CA ASP A 77 9.73 1.77 9.73
C ASP A 77 11.10 1.15 9.36
N ASP A 78 12.05 1.21 10.28
CA ASP A 78 13.36 0.59 10.06
C ASP A 78 13.22 -0.94 9.92
N GLY A 79 13.84 -1.49 8.88
CA GLY A 79 13.73 -2.91 8.51
C GLY A 79 12.61 -3.23 7.52
N ASP A 80 11.77 -2.26 7.11
CA ASP A 80 10.77 -2.49 6.07
C ASP A 80 11.42 -2.89 4.74
N PRO A 81 10.79 -3.80 3.97
CA PRO A 81 11.39 -4.35 2.77
C PRO A 81 11.49 -3.30 1.66
N LEU A 82 12.60 -3.34 0.93
CA LEU A 82 12.75 -2.62 -0.33
C LEU A 82 12.18 -3.42 -1.50
N GLY A 83 11.84 -2.73 -2.59
CA GLY A 83 11.41 -3.33 -3.84
C GLY A 83 9.94 -3.10 -4.17
N LYS A 84 9.36 -4.01 -4.95
CA LYS A 84 8.03 -3.84 -5.54
C LYS A 84 6.92 -4.13 -4.53
N HIS A 85 6.14 -3.09 -4.26
CA HIS A 85 4.94 -3.14 -3.45
C HIS A 85 3.71 -2.92 -4.31
N ARG A 86 2.55 -3.26 -3.77
CA ARG A 86 1.26 -2.85 -4.32
C ARG A 86 0.33 -2.42 -3.20
N LEU A 87 -0.31 -1.28 -3.36
CA LEU A 87 -1.38 -0.82 -2.48
C LEU A 87 -2.72 -0.99 -3.20
N GLU A 88 -3.72 -1.49 -2.50
CA GLU A 88 -5.10 -1.57 -2.95
C GLU A 88 -6.01 -0.92 -1.91
N LEU A 89 -6.94 -0.06 -2.36
CA LEU A 89 -7.94 0.58 -1.50
C LEU A 89 -9.31 -0.02 -1.79
N PHE A 90 -10.00 -0.44 -0.72
CA PHE A 90 -11.34 -0.97 -0.77
C PHE A 90 -12.31 -0.03 -0.06
N VAL A 91 -13.41 0.30 -0.73
CA VAL A 91 -14.52 1.09 -0.19
C VAL A 91 -15.81 0.31 -0.41
N LYS A 92 -16.61 0.14 0.65
CA LYS A 92 -17.83 -0.70 0.65
C LYS A 92 -17.55 -2.12 0.12
N GLY A 93 -16.37 -2.67 0.43
CA GLY A 93 -15.92 -3.98 -0.01
C GLY A 93 -15.51 -4.08 -1.48
N GLN A 94 -15.53 -2.99 -2.24
CA GLN A 94 -15.09 -2.95 -3.64
C GLN A 94 -13.72 -2.30 -3.76
N ARG A 95 -12.82 -2.90 -4.54
CA ARG A 95 -11.52 -2.29 -4.85
C ARG A 95 -11.72 -1.11 -5.78
N ILE A 96 -11.49 0.10 -5.29
CA ILE A 96 -11.64 1.33 -6.07
C ILE A 96 -10.32 1.86 -6.62
N TYR A 97 -9.20 1.47 -6.02
CA TYR A 97 -7.88 1.91 -6.43
C TYR A 97 -6.83 0.80 -6.25
N SER A 98 -5.83 0.80 -7.13
CA SER A 98 -4.65 -0.05 -7.02
C SER A 98 -3.46 0.62 -7.68
N VAL A 99 -2.32 0.62 -7.00
CA VAL A 99 -1.06 1.16 -7.51
C VAL A 99 0.08 0.20 -7.20
N ASN A 100 0.92 -0.04 -8.21
CA ASN A 100 2.20 -0.72 -8.02
C ASN A 100 3.29 0.36 -7.90
N PHE A 101 4.15 0.22 -6.90
CA PHE A 101 5.28 1.12 -6.71
C PHE A 101 6.53 0.34 -6.29
N GLU A 102 7.71 0.90 -6.54
CA GLU A 102 8.98 0.32 -6.15
C GLU A 102 9.64 1.22 -5.11
N VAL A 103 9.85 0.69 -3.91
CA VAL A 103 10.56 1.36 -2.83
C VAL A 103 12.06 1.11 -3.03
N VAL A 104 12.83 2.18 -3.12
CA VAL A 104 14.29 2.14 -3.32
C VAL A 104 15.01 2.79 -2.14
N PRO A 105 16.26 2.42 -1.84
CA PRO A 105 17.08 3.19 -0.90
C PRO A 105 17.10 4.67 -1.27
N GLU A 106 17.12 5.53 -0.27
CA GLU A 106 17.43 6.95 -0.48
C GLU A 106 18.85 7.15 -1.06
#